data_AF-A0A520B6S6-F1
#
_entry.id   AF-A0A520B6S6-F1
#
_cell.length_a   1.000
_cell.length_b   1.000
_cell.length_c   1.000
_cell.angle_alpha   90.00
_cell.angle_beta   90.00
_cell.angle_gamma   90.00
#
_symmetry.space_group_name_H-M   'P 1'
#
loop_
_entity.id
_entity.type
_entity.pdbx_description
1 polymer ?
#
loop_
_entity_poly.entity_id
_entity_poly.type
_entity_poly.pdbx_seq_one_letter_code
_entity_poly.pdbx_strand_id
1 'polypeptide(L)'
;MASITEAALQGEWFYLVEDQSFDRTSREFYVLDRGEVRLGTSPEAVGVYTLGDDYVVIRLHRAIPFTTTITLSSNDATFNKTTRILAADATHTLPDGSDPLYLYGTFIRRVADYPSVCDVWRRVR
;
A
#
# COMPACT_ATOMS: atom_id res chain seq x y z
N MET A 1 -17.86 -7.34 -12.71
CA MET A 1 -16.79 -6.39 -12.37
C MET A 1 -16.25 -6.79 -11.02
N ALA A 2 -14.92 -6.79 -10.86
CA ALA A 2 -14.28 -7.23 -9.63
C ALA A 2 -14.47 -6.15 -8.56
N SER A 3 -15.11 -6.48 -7.45
CA SER A 3 -15.23 -5.56 -6.33
C SER A 3 -13.98 -5.66 -5.46
N ILE A 4 -13.22 -4.57 -5.34
CA ILE A 4 -12.16 -4.49 -4.34
C ILE A 4 -12.78 -4.33 -2.95
N THR A 5 -12.41 -5.21 -2.02
CA THR A 5 -12.90 -5.17 -0.64
C THR A 5 -11.82 -4.71 0.33
N GLU A 6 -12.23 -3.96 1.35
CA GLU A 6 -11.40 -3.55 2.48
C GLU A 6 -10.63 -4.74 3.10
N ALA A 7 -11.31 -5.87 3.30
CA ALA A 7 -10.73 -7.06 3.92
C ALA A 7 -9.57 -7.66 3.11
N ALA A 8 -9.52 -7.40 1.80
CA ALA A 8 -8.49 -7.90 0.92
C ALA A 8 -7.27 -6.95 0.84
N LEU A 9 -7.45 -5.66 1.10
CA LEU A 9 -6.36 -4.69 1.26
C LEU A 9 -5.66 -4.82 2.61
N GLN A 10 -6.35 -5.33 3.63
CA GLN A 10 -5.79 -5.41 4.97
C GLN A 10 -4.48 -6.21 5.02
N GLY A 11 -3.42 -5.59 5.54
CA GLY A 11 -2.12 -6.23 5.75
C GLY A 11 -0.92 -5.41 5.33
N GLU A 12 0.20 -6.13 5.18
CA GLU A 12 1.50 -5.57 4.87
C GLU A 12 1.80 -5.66 3.37
N TRP A 13 2.28 -4.55 2.79
CA TRP A 13 2.49 -4.39 1.36
C TRP A 13 3.76 -3.62 1.05
N PHE A 14 4.37 -3.90 -0.09
CA PHE A 14 5.49 -3.15 -0.64
C PHE A 14 5.04 -2.49 -1.94
N TYR A 15 5.38 -1.22 -2.10
CA TYR A 15 5.36 -0.58 -3.42
C TYR A 15 6.74 -0.75 -4.05
N LEU A 16 6.79 -1.37 -5.22
CA LEU A 16 8.00 -1.49 -6.03
C LEU A 16 7.80 -0.73 -7.32
N VAL A 17 8.68 0.22 -7.60
CA VAL A 17 8.75 0.88 -8.91
C VAL A 17 9.28 -0.14 -9.92
N GLU A 18 8.94 0.01 -11.21
CA GLU A 18 9.54 -0.76 -12.29
C GLU A 18 11.07 -0.86 -12.14
N ASP A 19 11.62 -2.03 -12.45
CA ASP A 19 13.04 -2.39 -12.32
C ASP A 19 13.64 -2.42 -10.89
N GLN A 20 12.84 -2.14 -9.85
CA GLN A 20 13.31 -2.28 -8.47
C GLN A 20 13.35 -3.75 -8.02
N SER A 21 14.49 -4.17 -7.46
CA SER A 21 14.61 -5.49 -6.85
C SER A 21 13.77 -5.60 -5.58
N PHE A 22 13.01 -6.68 -5.45
CA PHE A 22 12.19 -6.92 -4.27
C PHE A 22 13.03 -7.40 -3.08
N ASP A 23 13.22 -6.54 -2.08
CA ASP A 23 13.82 -6.92 -0.79
C ASP A 23 12.75 -7.15 0.29
N ARG A 24 12.53 -8.42 0.62
CA ARG A 24 11.58 -8.85 1.66
C ARG A 24 12.01 -8.48 3.08
N THR A 25 13.30 -8.26 3.29
CA THR A 25 13.88 -7.90 4.59
C THR A 25 13.76 -6.41 4.89
N SER A 26 13.36 -5.61 3.88
CA SER A 26 13.10 -4.20 4.04
C SER A 26 12.05 -3.95 5.14
N ARG A 27 12.34 -2.94 5.96
CA ARG A 27 11.44 -2.43 6.98
C ARG A 27 10.50 -1.35 6.44
N GLU A 28 10.67 -0.97 5.17
CA GLU A 28 9.87 0.02 4.47
C GLU A 28 8.73 -0.69 3.72
N PHE A 29 7.71 -1.09 4.46
CA PHE A 29 6.46 -1.64 3.94
C PHE A 29 5.27 -0.80 4.43
N TYR A 30 4.18 -0.81 3.69
CA TYR A 30 2.94 -0.17 4.06
C TYR A 30 2.02 -1.15 4.78
N VAL A 31 1.40 -0.71 5.87
CA VAL A 31 0.32 -1.42 6.54
C VAL A 31 -0.98 -0.70 6.21
N LEU A 32 -1.89 -1.39 5.51
CA LEU A 32 -3.22 -0.90 5.19
C LEU A 32 -4.21 -1.52 6.17
N ASP A 33 -4.92 -0.68 6.91
CA ASP A 33 -5.99 -1.12 7.81
C ASP A 33 -7.01 0.00 8.01
N ARG A 34 -8.31 -0.29 7.81
CA ARG A 34 -9.43 0.60 8.15
C ARG A 34 -9.34 1.99 7.51
N GLY A 35 -8.89 2.05 6.26
CA GLY A 35 -8.72 3.31 5.50
C GLY A 35 -7.46 4.10 5.86
N GLU A 36 -6.63 3.62 6.79
CA GLU A 36 -5.36 4.24 7.16
C GLU A 36 -4.17 3.51 6.53
N VAL A 37 -3.12 4.26 6.24
CA VAL A 37 -1.85 3.74 5.74
C VAL A 37 -0.77 4.07 6.75
N ARG A 38 -0.05 3.06 7.23
CA ARG A 38 1.10 3.22 8.13
C ARG A 38 2.36 2.73 7.44
N LEU A 39 3.51 3.28 7.82
CA LEU A 39 4.82 2.82 7.33
C LEU A 39 5.47 1.93 8.39
N GLY A 40 5.74 0.68 8.03
CA GLY A 40 6.34 -0.34 8.87
C GLY A 40 5.59 -0.53 10.17
N THR A 41 6.30 -0.41 11.29
CA THR A 41 5.74 -0.49 12.65
C THR A 41 5.40 0.88 13.23
N SER A 42 5.35 1.95 12.41
CA SER A 42 5.00 3.28 12.89
C SER A 42 3.59 3.27 13.48
N PRO A 43 3.39 3.80 14.70
CA PRO A 43 2.06 3.96 15.25
C PRO A 43 1.26 5.07 14.54
N GLU A 44 1.95 5.91 13.77
CA GLU A 44 1.35 7.06 13.09
C GLU A 44 0.95 6.72 11.66
N ALA A 45 -0.29 7.07 11.30
CA ALA A 45 -0.77 7.03 9.93
C ALA A 45 0.01 8.04 9.08
N VAL A 46 0.67 7.55 8.04
CA VAL A 46 1.38 8.36 7.04
C VAL A 46 0.49 8.73 5.86
N GLY A 47 -0.71 8.17 5.81
CA GLY A 47 -1.64 8.33 4.70
C GLY A 47 -3.01 7.71 4.96
N VAL A 48 -3.87 7.82 3.97
CA VAL A 48 -5.20 7.22 3.93
C VAL A 48 -5.39 6.51 2.60
N TYR A 49 -6.32 5.55 2.54
CA TYR A 49 -6.74 4.98 1.28
C TYR A 49 -8.26 4.95 1.15
N THR A 50 -8.73 5.09 -0.08
CA THR A 50 -10.15 5.08 -0.44
C THR A 50 -10.39 3.98 -1.46
N LEU A 51 -11.41 3.15 -1.22
CA LEU A 51 -11.87 2.12 -2.14
C LEU A 51 -12.83 2.73 -3.16
N GLY A 52 -12.53 2.54 -4.44
CA GLY A 52 -13.51 2.57 -5.52
C GLY A 52 -14.05 1.16 -5.79
N ASP A 53 -14.87 1.01 -6.83
CA ASP A 53 -15.44 -0.29 -7.19
C ASP A 53 -14.34 -1.28 -7.65
N ASP A 54 -13.44 -0.84 -8.52
CA ASP A 54 -12.37 -1.63 -9.15
C ASP A 54 -10.96 -1.04 -8.96
N TYR A 55 -10.83 0.04 -8.19
CA TYR A 55 -9.55 0.68 -7.87
C TYR A 55 -9.44 1.07 -6.40
N VAL A 56 -8.22 1.33 -5.94
CA VAL A 56 -7.94 1.89 -4.62
C VAL A 56 -7.00 3.06 -4.78
N VAL A 57 -7.29 4.18 -4.12
CA VAL A 57 -6.40 5.34 -4.10
C VAL A 57 -5.78 5.45 -2.72
N ILE A 58 -4.47 5.29 -2.63
CA ILE A 58 -3.65 5.52 -1.44
C ILE A 58 -3.06 6.93 -1.54
N ARG A 59 -3.21 7.74 -0.51
CA ARG A 59 -2.64 9.08 -0.40
C ARG A 59 -1.70 9.14 0.79
N LEU A 60 -0.43 9.43 0.55
CA LEU A 60 0.58 9.61 1.59
C LEU A 60 0.82 11.10 1.83
N HIS A 61 0.72 11.53 3.09
CA HIS A 61 0.77 12.94 3.51
C HIS A 61 2.11 13.36 4.12
N ARG A 62 2.95 12.40 4.53
CA ARG A 62 4.11 12.68 5.39
C ARG A 62 5.51 12.46 4.78
N ALA A 63 5.61 12.05 3.53
CA ALA A 63 6.90 12.03 2.85
C ALA A 63 7.27 13.47 2.42
N ILE A 64 8.00 14.19 3.27
CA ILE A 64 8.51 15.55 3.05
C ILE A 64 9.09 15.70 1.61
N PRO A 65 8.82 16.78 0.85
CA PRO A 65 7.69 17.70 0.87
C PRO A 65 6.72 17.43 -0.30
N PHE A 66 6.55 16.18 -0.71
CA PHE A 66 5.71 15.80 -1.85
C PHE A 66 4.49 15.01 -1.41
N THR A 67 3.37 15.23 -2.10
CA THR A 67 2.20 14.35 -1.93
C THR A 67 2.36 13.18 -2.89
N THR A 68 2.35 11.96 -2.35
CA THR A 68 2.35 10.74 -3.17
C THR A 68 0.93 10.19 -3.22
N THR A 69 0.38 10.06 -4.41
CA THR A 69 -0.85 9.31 -4.66
C THR A 69 -0.50 8.01 -5.37
N ILE A 70 -0.86 6.86 -4.81
CA ILE A 70 -0.68 5.55 -5.43
C ILE A 70 -2.07 5.01 -5.76
N THR A 71 -2.35 4.79 -7.03
CA THR A 71 -3.57 4.17 -7.52
C THR A 71 -3.30 2.69 -7.75
N LEU A 72 -4.01 1.83 -7.03
CA LEU A 72 -3.97 0.40 -7.23
C LEU A 72 -5.13 -0.01 -8.11
N SER A 73 -4.85 -0.85 -9.10
CA SER A 73 -5.85 -1.45 -9.97
C SER A 73 -5.69 -2.97 -9.96
N SER A 74 -6.82 -3.67 -10.08
CA SER A 74 -6.84 -5.11 -10.20
C SER A 74 -7.38 -5.51 -11.56
N ASN A 75 -6.58 -6.28 -12.32
CA ASN A 75 -7.04 -6.89 -13.56
C ASN A 75 -7.81 -8.21 -13.30
N ASP A 76 -7.81 -8.70 -12.06
CA ASP A 76 -8.45 -9.94 -11.68
C ASP A 76 -9.94 -9.74 -11.42
N ALA A 77 -10.77 -10.69 -11.85
CA ALA A 77 -12.22 -10.64 -11.66
C ALA A 77 -12.67 -10.67 -10.18
N THR A 78 -11.77 -11.02 -9.24
CA THR A 78 -12.07 -11.05 -7.81
C THR A 78 -10.85 -10.65 -6.99
N PHE A 79 -10.88 -9.48 -6.35
CA PHE A 79 -9.87 -9.06 -5.39
C PHE A 79 -10.21 -9.61 -4.01
N ASN A 80 -9.34 -10.45 -3.46
CA ASN A 80 -9.58 -11.11 -2.18
C ASN A 80 -8.28 -11.23 -1.35
N LYS A 81 -8.38 -11.78 -0.14
CA LYS A 81 -7.23 -11.96 0.77
C LYS A 81 -6.09 -12.81 0.21
N THR A 82 -6.26 -13.48 -0.92
CA THR A 82 -5.21 -14.25 -1.58
C THR A 82 -4.51 -13.47 -2.68
N THR A 83 -5.00 -12.29 -3.07
CA THR A 83 -4.32 -11.41 -4.02
C THR A 83 -2.98 -10.97 -3.42
N ARG A 84 -1.90 -11.21 -4.17
CA ARG A 84 -0.52 -10.95 -3.72
C ARG A 84 0.14 -9.79 -4.45
N ILE A 85 -0.39 -9.43 -5.61
CA ILE A 85 0.25 -8.52 -6.56
C ILE A 85 -0.88 -7.66 -7.13
N LEU A 86 -0.68 -6.34 -7.14
CA LEU A 86 -1.55 -5.38 -7.79
C LEU A 86 -0.72 -4.48 -8.70
N ALA A 87 -1.29 -4.11 -9.85
CA ALA A 87 -0.74 -3.03 -10.63
C ALA A 87 -0.89 -1.73 -9.84
N ALA A 88 0.14 -0.90 -9.85
CA ALA A 88 0.18 0.32 -9.06
C ALA A 88 0.81 1.47 -9.84
N ASP A 89 0.07 2.57 -9.93
CA ASP A 89 0.55 3.80 -10.55
C ASP A 89 0.73 4.85 -9.46
N ALA A 90 1.95 5.34 -9.27
CA ALA A 90 2.22 6.41 -8.32
C ALA A 90 2.42 7.75 -9.04
N THR A 91 1.88 8.80 -8.45
CA THR A 91 2.09 10.18 -8.84
C THR A 91 2.66 10.93 -7.64
N HIS A 92 3.85 11.49 -7.81
CA HIS A 92 4.48 12.37 -6.82
C HIS A 92 4.29 13.82 -7.24
N THR A 93 3.53 14.57 -6.45
CA THR A 93 3.34 16.01 -6.65
C THR A 93 4.34 16.78 -5.81
N LEU A 94 5.23 17.51 -6.48
CA LEU A 94 6.23 18.37 -5.84
C LEU A 94 5.59 19.70 -5.39
N PRO A 95 6.06 20.29 -4.27
CA PRO A 95 5.46 21.50 -3.70
C PRO A 95 5.89 22.79 -4.42
N ASP A 96 6.92 22.70 -5.26
CA ASP A 96 7.51 23.80 -6.02
C ASP A 96 6.70 24.15 -7.27
N GLY A 97 5.63 23.40 -7.55
CA GLY A 97 4.79 23.57 -8.74
C GLY A 97 5.38 22.96 -10.01
N SER A 98 6.47 22.18 -9.88
CA SER A 98 7.02 21.38 -10.98
C SER A 98 6.04 20.30 -11.43
N ASP A 99 6.26 19.78 -12.63
CA ASP A 99 5.45 18.70 -13.18
C ASP A 99 5.48 17.47 -12.25
N PRO A 100 4.33 16.79 -12.03
CA PRO A 100 4.28 15.57 -11.24
C PRO A 100 5.15 14.47 -11.84
N LEU A 101 5.81 13.71 -10.97
CA LEU A 101 6.53 12.50 -11.38
C LEU A 101 5.56 11.31 -11.39
N TYR A 102 5.45 10.65 -12.53
CA TYR A 102 4.66 9.43 -12.71
C TYR A 102 5.58 8.22 -12.65
N LEU A 103 5.25 7.27 -11.77
CA LEU A 103 5.98 6.02 -11.60
C LEU A 103 5.03 4.84 -11.75
N TYR A 104 5.35 3.94 -12.67
CA TYR A 104 4.67 2.67 -12.79
C TYR A 104 5.33 1.65 -11.85
N GLY A 105 4.52 0.80 -11.26
CA GLY A 105 5.00 -0.13 -10.27
C GLY A 105 4.00 -1.23 -9.94
N THR A 106 4.37 -1.98 -8.91
CA THR A 106 3.60 -3.11 -8.43
C THR A 106 3.48 -3.02 -6.92
N PHE A 107 2.26 -3.26 -6.41
CA PHE A 107 2.02 -3.38 -4.98
C PHE A 107 2.02 -4.87 -4.60
N ILE A 108 3.09 -5.30 -3.92
CA ILE A 108 3.32 -6.70 -3.58
C ILE A 108 3.04 -6.92 -2.11
N ARG A 109 2.18 -7.89 -1.80
CA ARG A 109 1.90 -8.27 -0.42
C ARG A 109 3.12 -8.92 0.22
N ARG A 110 3.45 -8.48 1.43
CA ARG A 110 4.53 -9.07 2.24
C ARG A 110 4.05 -10.40 2.82
N VAL A 111 4.20 -11.48 2.05
CA VAL A 111 3.79 -12.82 2.53
C VAL A 111 4.90 -13.42 3.40
N ALA A 112 4.78 -13.21 4.70
CA ALA A 112 5.20 -14.15 5.74
C ALA A 112 3.96 -14.36 6.61
N ASP A 113 3.50 -15.61 6.81
CA ASP A 113 2.18 -15.97 7.36
C ASP A 113 1.61 -14.97 8.38
N TYR A 114 0.42 -14.46 8.09
CA TYR A 114 -0.29 -13.45 8.88
C TYR A 114 -0.45 -13.92 10.33
N PRO A 115 0.14 -13.21 11.30
CA PRO A 115 -0.70 -12.63 12.33
C PRO A 115 -0.34 -11.15 12.51
N SER A 116 -1.37 -10.32 12.67
CA SER A 116 -1.27 -8.86 12.65
C SER A 116 -0.35 -8.33 13.75
N VAL A 117 0.00 -7.04 13.70
CA VAL A 117 0.73 -6.37 14.80
C VAL A 117 0.01 -6.57 16.15
N CYS A 118 -1.31 -6.77 16.19
CA CYS A 118 -2.04 -7.11 17.42
C CYS A 118 -1.74 -8.51 17.99
N ASP A 119 -1.29 -9.46 17.16
CA ASP A 119 -0.98 -10.82 17.57
C ASP A 119 0.42 -10.95 18.18
N VAL A 120 1.34 -10.04 17.84
CA VAL A 120 2.67 -9.98 18.47
C VAL A 120 2.56 -9.50 19.92
N TRP A 121 1.71 -8.50 20.20
CA TRP A 121 1.48 -8.02 21.57
C TRP A 121 0.82 -9.06 22.48
N ARG A 122 0.09 -10.04 21.93
CA ARG A 122 -0.61 -11.07 22.70
C ARG A 122 0.24 -12.30 23.04
N ARG A 123 1.41 -12.48 22.40
CA ARG A 123 2.33 -13.60 22.68
C ARG A 123 3.39 -13.31 23.75
N VAL A 124 3.47 -12.07 24.22
CA VAL A 124 4.48 -11.63 25.22
C VAL A 124 3.81 -11.38 26.59
N ARG A 125 2.64 -11.97 26.86
CA ARG A 125 1.97 -11.87 28.16
C ARG A 125 1.55 -13.23 28.69
#